data_AF-A0A3P6SGJ3-F1
#
_entry.id   AF-A0A3P6SGJ3-F1
#
_cell.length_a   1.000
_cell.length_b   1.000
_cell.length_c   1.000
_cell.angle_alpha   90.00
_cell.angle_beta   90.00
_cell.angle_gamma   90.00
#
_symmetry.space_group_name_H-M   'P 1'
#
loop_
_entity.id
_entity.type
_entity.pdbx_description
1 polymer ?
#
loop_
_entity_poly.entity_id
_entity_poly.type
_entity_poly.pdbx_seq_one_letter_code
_entity_poly.pdbx_strand_id
1 'polypeptide(L)'
;MIAESNKNQKQDLKPKKNVLDEIMEMEERRKEKRNRRDNWLHEGIVVKITTKKFGNDFYKAKGVIKQLVDDFTAILDVNGCSLEVSQENVETVIPAVGRKMLIVNGAYRGMKAELQAIKEEDFAVVLRLEESFAKGRILCLPYEDVCKLKQ
;
A
#
# COMPACT_ATOMS: atom_id res chain seq x y z
N MET A 1 43.99 52.19 -16.94
CA MET A 1 42.52 52.05 -17.07
C MET A 1 42.21 50.57 -16.86
N ILE A 2 41.51 50.25 -15.77
CA ILE A 2 41.50 48.93 -15.12
C ILE A 2 40.17 48.20 -15.43
N ALA A 3 40.33 46.96 -15.89
CA ALA A 3 39.50 45.75 -15.76
C ALA A 3 38.00 45.79 -16.08
N GLU A 4 37.65 45.09 -17.17
CA GLU A 4 36.32 44.56 -17.45
C GLU A 4 35.90 43.53 -16.38
N SER A 5 34.76 43.77 -15.74
CA SER A 5 34.17 42.82 -14.79
C SER A 5 33.11 41.96 -15.49
N ASN A 6 33.52 40.73 -15.78
CA ASN A 6 32.70 39.65 -16.31
C ASN A 6 31.68 39.18 -15.22
N LYS A 7 30.40 39.52 -15.39
CA LYS A 7 29.32 39.06 -14.50
C LYS A 7 28.93 37.62 -14.82
N ASN A 8 29.49 36.70 -14.05
CA ASN A 8 29.17 35.28 -14.05
C ASN A 8 27.72 35.07 -13.55
N GLN A 9 26.77 34.83 -14.46
CA GLN A 9 25.41 34.42 -14.11
C GLN A 9 25.45 32.96 -13.64
N LYS A 10 25.42 32.74 -12.32
CA LYS A 10 25.08 31.44 -11.73
C LYS A 10 23.64 31.11 -12.11
N GLN A 11 23.47 30.25 -13.11
CA GLN A 11 22.21 29.61 -13.41
C GLN A 11 21.85 28.69 -12.26
N ASP A 12 20.77 29.04 -11.56
CA ASP A 12 20.07 28.21 -10.58
C ASP A 12 19.55 26.96 -11.31
N LEU A 13 20.32 25.87 -11.27
CA LEU A 13 19.92 24.55 -11.78
C LEU A 13 18.90 23.93 -10.81
N LYS A 14 17.67 24.47 -10.79
CA LYS A 14 16.52 23.68 -10.34
C LYS A 14 16.23 22.65 -11.43
N PRO A 15 16.23 21.33 -11.13
CA PRO A 15 15.86 20.34 -12.12
C PRO A 15 14.42 20.63 -12.56
N LYS A 16 14.23 20.83 -13.87
CA LYS A 16 12.89 20.89 -14.47
C LYS A 16 12.18 19.60 -14.06
N LYS A 17 11.10 19.69 -13.29
CA LYS A 17 10.18 18.56 -13.11
C LYS A 17 9.86 18.05 -14.50
N ASN A 18 10.18 16.78 -14.74
CA ASN A 18 10.25 16.24 -16.08
C ASN A 18 8.82 16.12 -16.64
N VAL A 19 8.60 16.42 -17.91
CA VAL A 19 7.27 16.23 -18.55
C VAL A 19 6.75 14.81 -18.33
N LEU A 20 7.67 13.84 -18.27
CA LEU A 20 7.38 12.45 -17.94
C LEU A 20 6.83 12.28 -16.52
N ASP A 21 7.37 12.98 -15.53
CA ASP A 21 6.90 12.89 -14.13
C ASP A 21 5.48 13.44 -14.01
N GLU A 22 5.17 14.54 -14.72
CA GLU A 22 3.82 15.12 -14.74
C GLU A 22 2.80 14.20 -15.42
N ILE A 23 3.18 13.55 -16.52
CA ILE A 23 2.34 12.55 -17.19
C ILE A 23 2.07 11.36 -16.26
N MET A 24 3.11 10.85 -15.59
CA MET A 24 2.98 9.75 -14.65
C MET A 24 2.08 10.11 -13.47
N GLU A 25 2.27 11.29 -12.88
CA GLU A 25 1.43 11.75 -11.77
C GLU A 25 -0.04 11.91 -12.21
N MET A 26 -0.27 12.39 -13.43
CA MET A 26 -1.63 12.47 -13.98
C MET A 26 -2.25 11.09 -14.19
N GLU A 27 -1.47 10.11 -14.67
CA GLU A 27 -1.93 8.72 -14.82
C GLU A 27 -2.22 8.08 -13.46
N GLU A 28 -1.37 8.29 -12.45
CA GLU A 28 -1.59 7.82 -11.08
C GLU A 28 -2.87 8.39 -10.49
N ARG A 29 -3.11 9.70 -10.64
CA ARG A 29 -4.36 10.33 -10.16
C ARG A 29 -5.59 9.76 -10.88
N ARG A 30 -5.48 9.39 -12.15
CA ARG A 30 -6.58 8.72 -12.89
C ARG A 30 -6.80 7.30 -12.36
N LYS A 31 -5.74 6.54 -12.14
CA LYS A 31 -5.80 5.19 -11.53
C LYS A 31 -6.39 5.25 -10.14
N GLU A 32 -5.97 6.21 -9.33
CA GLU A 32 -6.46 6.47 -7.97
C GLU A 32 -7.99 6.61 -7.97
N LYS A 33 -8.54 7.53 -8.78
CA LYS A 33 -9.99 7.74 -8.88
C LYS A 33 -10.76 6.52 -9.36
N ARG A 34 -10.15 5.69 -10.21
CA ARG A 34 -10.82 4.50 -10.78
C ARG A 34 -10.76 3.28 -9.84
N ASN A 35 -9.65 3.13 -9.13
CA ASN A 35 -9.31 1.93 -8.38
C ASN A 35 -9.59 2.07 -6.88
N ARG A 36 -9.73 3.29 -6.35
CA ARG A 36 -10.20 3.53 -5.00
C ARG A 36 -11.63 3.01 -4.86
N ARG A 37 -11.85 2.07 -3.94
CA ARG A 37 -13.16 1.51 -3.60
C ARG A 37 -13.35 1.46 -2.08
N ASP A 38 -14.58 1.27 -1.65
CA ASP A 38 -14.93 1.07 -0.24
C ASP A 38 -14.53 -0.33 0.26
N ASN A 39 -14.52 -1.31 -0.63
CA ASN A 39 -14.05 -2.66 -0.30
C ASN A 39 -12.53 -2.79 -0.45
N TRP A 40 -11.87 -3.49 0.46
CA TRP A 40 -10.41 -3.70 0.41
C TRP A 40 -9.97 -5.14 0.65
N LEU A 41 -10.88 -6.08 0.90
CA LEU A 41 -10.50 -7.48 1.09
C LEU A 41 -9.97 -8.09 -0.21
N HIS A 42 -8.93 -8.90 -0.08
CA HIS A 42 -8.34 -9.71 -1.16
C HIS A 42 -7.99 -11.09 -0.62
N GLU A 43 -8.05 -12.10 -1.48
CA GLU A 43 -7.61 -13.45 -1.11
C GLU A 43 -6.09 -13.50 -0.92
N GLY A 44 -5.64 -14.35 0.01
CA GLY A 44 -4.24 -14.57 0.29
C GLY A 44 -3.57 -13.51 1.17
N ILE A 45 -4.28 -12.48 1.63
CA ILE A 45 -3.75 -11.51 2.60
C ILE A 45 -3.91 -11.99 4.05
N VAL A 46 -3.08 -11.47 4.95
CA VAL A 46 -3.15 -11.71 6.38
C VAL A 46 -3.79 -10.52 7.07
N VAL A 47 -4.90 -10.73 7.77
CA VAL A 47 -5.61 -9.67 8.52
C VAL A 47 -5.60 -9.96 10.02
N LYS A 48 -5.85 -8.93 10.84
CA LYS A 48 -6.02 -9.09 12.31
C LYS A 48 -7.47 -8.82 12.68
N ILE A 49 -8.06 -9.67 13.51
CA ILE A 49 -9.41 -9.49 14.01
C ILE A 49 -9.44 -8.36 15.05
N THR A 50 -10.36 -7.42 14.90
CA THR A 50 -10.52 -6.25 15.78
C THR A 50 -11.79 -6.31 16.64
N THR A 51 -12.62 -7.35 16.46
CA THR A 51 -13.88 -7.53 17.19
C THR A 51 -13.82 -8.70 18.17
N LYS A 52 -14.64 -8.65 19.23
CA LYS A 52 -14.85 -9.76 20.19
C LYS A 52 -16.04 -10.66 19.84
N LYS A 53 -16.74 -10.39 18.73
CA LYS A 53 -17.95 -11.14 18.30
C LYS A 53 -17.71 -12.64 18.12
N PHE A 54 -16.48 -13.03 17.77
CA PHE A 54 -16.11 -14.44 17.55
C PHE A 54 -15.60 -15.13 18.83
N GLY A 55 -15.56 -14.43 19.97
CA GLY A 55 -14.96 -14.90 21.21
C GLY A 55 -13.62 -14.25 21.50
N ASN A 56 -13.21 -14.27 22.78
CA ASN A 56 -11.97 -13.63 23.22
C ASN A 56 -10.71 -14.29 22.62
N ASP A 57 -10.76 -15.59 22.30
CA ASP A 57 -9.63 -16.33 21.74
C ASP A 57 -9.27 -15.85 20.32
N PHE A 58 -10.23 -15.28 19.60
CA PHE A 58 -10.03 -14.73 18.27
C PHE A 58 -9.74 -13.23 18.27
N TYR A 59 -10.02 -12.52 19.36
CA TYR A 59 -9.77 -11.09 19.45
C TYR A 59 -8.26 -10.80 19.34
N LYS A 60 -7.87 -9.95 18.37
CA LYS A 60 -6.47 -9.67 17.98
C LYS A 60 -5.70 -10.85 17.39
N ALA A 61 -6.35 -11.99 17.13
CA ALA A 61 -5.75 -13.08 16.38
C ALA A 61 -5.54 -12.66 14.92
N LYS A 62 -4.50 -13.22 14.29
CA LYS A 62 -4.21 -13.02 12.86
C LYS A 62 -4.66 -14.25 12.09
N GLY A 63 -5.23 -14.03 10.92
CA GLY A 63 -5.68 -15.10 10.03
C GLY A 63 -5.42 -14.77 8.58
N VAL A 64 -5.62 -15.75 7.71
CA VAL A 64 -5.44 -15.64 6.26
C VAL A 64 -6.80 -15.61 5.59
N ILE A 65 -7.05 -14.62 4.73
CA ILE A 65 -8.23 -14.61 3.87
C ILE A 65 -8.08 -15.73 2.84
N LYS A 66 -8.95 -16.73 2.91
CA LYS A 66 -8.95 -17.88 1.99
C LYS A 66 -9.81 -17.65 0.77
N GLN A 67 -10.97 -17.03 0.97
CA GLN A 67 -11.97 -16.85 -0.08
C GLN A 67 -12.81 -15.60 0.22
N LEU A 68 -13.14 -14.83 -0.81
CA LEU A 68 -14.15 -13.77 -0.70
C LEU A 68 -15.56 -14.37 -0.87
N VAL A 69 -16.48 -14.00 0.01
CA VAL A 69 -17.89 -14.38 -0.09
C VAL A 69 -18.64 -13.34 -0.93
N ASP A 70 -18.37 -12.06 -0.65
CA ASP A 70 -18.77 -10.92 -1.46
C ASP A 70 -17.67 -9.84 -1.42
N ASP A 71 -17.98 -8.62 -1.85
CA ASP A 71 -17.03 -7.51 -1.85
C ASP A 71 -16.55 -7.10 -0.45
N PHE A 72 -17.34 -7.33 0.60
CA PHE A 72 -17.14 -6.85 1.97
C PHE A 72 -16.96 -7.97 3.00
N THR A 73 -17.24 -9.22 2.63
CA THR A 73 -17.16 -10.39 3.51
C THR A 73 -16.26 -11.48 2.95
N ALA A 74 -15.60 -12.21 3.84
CA ALA A 74 -14.63 -13.23 3.46
C ALA A 74 -14.53 -14.36 4.50
N ILE A 75 -14.04 -15.51 4.04
CA ILE A 75 -13.67 -16.64 4.89
C ILE A 75 -12.22 -16.47 5.33
N LEU A 76 -12.04 -16.29 6.64
CA LEU A 76 -10.77 -16.14 7.34
C LEU A 76 -10.37 -17.46 8.02
N ASP A 77 -9.17 -17.94 7.71
CA ASP A 77 -8.56 -19.10 8.38
C ASP A 77 -7.64 -18.62 9.51
N VAL A 78 -8.04 -18.89 10.75
CA VAL A 78 -7.27 -18.64 11.97
C VAL A 78 -6.82 -19.98 12.54
N ASN A 79 -5.57 -20.36 12.27
CA ASN A 79 -4.96 -21.61 12.77
C ASN A 79 -5.79 -22.88 12.50
N GLY A 80 -6.43 -22.98 11.33
CA GLY A 80 -7.28 -24.12 10.94
C GLY A 80 -8.76 -23.94 11.26
N CYS A 81 -9.14 -22.87 11.98
CA CYS A 81 -10.53 -22.50 12.20
C CYS A 81 -10.98 -21.49 11.14
N SER A 82 -12.04 -21.82 10.39
CA SER A 82 -12.63 -20.91 9.41
C SER A 82 -13.72 -20.05 10.05
N LEU A 83 -13.62 -18.73 9.87
CA LEU A 83 -14.57 -17.73 10.34
C LEU A 83 -15.03 -16.87 9.17
N GLU A 84 -16.31 -16.60 9.06
CA GLU A 84 -16.81 -15.57 8.16
C GLU A 84 -16.67 -14.20 8.82
N VAL A 85 -15.93 -13.30 8.16
CA VAL A 85 -15.64 -11.96 8.68
C VAL A 85 -16.05 -10.91 7.66
N SER A 86 -16.62 -9.80 8.14
CA SER A 86 -16.77 -8.58 7.37
C SER A 86 -15.51 -7.71 7.52
N GLN A 87 -15.18 -6.93 6.49
CA GLN A 87 -14.02 -6.03 6.46
C GLN A 87 -13.96 -5.06 7.65
N GLU A 88 -15.10 -4.69 8.25
CA GLU A 88 -15.16 -3.79 9.41
C GLU A 88 -14.64 -4.43 10.70
N ASN A 89 -14.62 -5.77 10.75
CA ASN A 89 -14.22 -6.54 11.93
C ASN A 89 -12.74 -6.96 11.88
N VAL A 90 -12.02 -6.52 10.84
CA VAL A 90 -10.62 -6.84 10.61
C VAL A 90 -9.83 -5.59 10.23
N GLU A 91 -8.52 -5.64 10.41
CA GLU A 91 -7.59 -4.62 9.94
C GLU A 91 -6.48 -5.24 9.08
N THR A 92 -5.85 -4.42 8.25
CA THR A 92 -4.64 -4.82 7.53
C THR A 92 -3.50 -5.12 8.50
N VAL A 93 -2.58 -6.00 8.08
CA VAL A 93 -1.38 -6.31 8.86
C VAL A 93 -0.15 -5.82 8.12
N ILE A 94 0.70 -5.05 8.80
CA ILE A 94 2.02 -4.65 8.30
C ILE A 94 3.06 -5.68 8.75
N PRO A 95 3.80 -6.34 7.83
CA PRO A 95 4.87 -7.28 8.17
C PRO A 95 6.16 -6.54 8.55
N ALA A 96 7.22 -7.29 8.86
CA ALA A 96 8.57 -6.73 8.97
C ALA A 96 9.07 -6.24 7.60
N VAL A 97 9.97 -5.26 7.61
CA VAL A 97 10.67 -4.75 6.41
C VAL A 97 11.33 -5.90 5.64
N GLY A 98 11.34 -5.78 4.30
CA GLY A 98 11.82 -6.80 3.35
C GLY A 98 10.81 -7.89 3.03
N ARG A 99 9.57 -7.81 3.55
CA ARG A 99 8.50 -8.77 3.26
C ARG A 99 7.55 -8.25 2.19
N LYS A 100 6.91 -9.21 1.50
CA LYS A 100 5.92 -8.94 0.46
C LYS A 100 4.60 -8.48 1.06
N MET A 101 3.98 -7.53 0.38
CA MET A 101 2.68 -6.97 0.67
C MET A 101 1.85 -6.89 -0.62
N LEU A 102 0.54 -6.82 -0.45
CA LEU A 102 -0.42 -6.50 -1.49
C LEU A 102 -0.92 -5.07 -1.26
N ILE A 103 -0.98 -4.28 -2.34
CA ILE A 103 -1.69 -3.01 -2.33
C ILE A 103 -3.17 -3.33 -2.49
N VAL A 104 -3.95 -3.13 -1.44
CA VAL A 104 -5.36 -3.53 -1.39
C VAL A 104 -6.31 -2.44 -1.90
N ASN A 105 -5.84 -1.20 -2.01
CA ASN A 105 -6.63 -0.07 -2.50
C ASN A 105 -5.79 1.02 -3.19
N GLY A 106 -6.44 2.05 -3.72
CA GLY A 106 -5.78 3.17 -4.41
C GLY A 106 -5.26 2.82 -5.81
N ALA A 107 -4.41 3.68 -6.37
CA ALA A 107 -3.97 3.65 -7.77
C ALA A 107 -3.37 2.30 -8.20
N TYR A 108 -2.68 1.64 -7.27
CA TYR A 108 -1.95 0.40 -7.49
C TYR A 108 -2.65 -0.83 -6.90
N ARG A 109 -3.95 -0.73 -6.61
CA ARG A 109 -4.77 -1.84 -6.12
C ARG A 109 -4.54 -3.14 -6.92
N GLY A 110 -4.32 -4.23 -6.20
CA GLY A 110 -4.06 -5.56 -6.74
C GLY A 110 -2.59 -5.85 -7.06
N MET A 111 -1.69 -4.87 -6.94
CA MET A 111 -0.27 -5.07 -7.23
C MET A 111 0.52 -5.52 -6.01
N LYS A 112 1.51 -6.39 -6.22
CA LYS A 112 2.46 -6.79 -5.17
C LYS A 112 3.62 -5.81 -5.03
N ALA A 113 4.09 -5.65 -3.80
CA ALA A 113 5.21 -4.79 -3.47
C ALA A 113 6.01 -5.33 -2.28
N GLU A 114 7.24 -4.87 -2.13
CA GLU A 114 8.10 -5.17 -1.00
C GLU A 114 8.14 -4.00 -0.03
N LEU A 115 7.94 -4.27 1.26
CA LEU A 115 8.04 -3.27 2.32
C LEU A 115 9.48 -2.81 2.52
N GLN A 116 9.76 -1.53 2.28
CA GLN A 116 11.10 -0.94 2.44
C GLN A 116 11.28 -0.22 3.78
N ALA A 117 10.23 0.46 4.26
CA ALA A 117 10.26 1.17 5.54
C ALA A 117 8.85 1.38 6.10
N ILE A 118 8.76 1.60 7.41
CA ILE A 118 7.54 1.93 8.12
C ILE A 118 7.68 3.36 8.67
N LYS A 119 6.68 4.20 8.42
CA LYS A 119 6.58 5.57 8.93
C LYS A 119 5.43 5.64 9.92
N GLU A 120 5.71 5.27 11.17
CA GLU A 120 4.68 5.14 12.21
C GLU A 120 3.98 6.47 12.52
N GLU A 121 4.71 7.58 12.50
CA GLU A 121 4.16 8.93 12.73
C GLU A 121 3.12 9.33 11.68
N ASP A 122 3.27 8.82 10.45
CA ASP A 122 2.41 9.12 9.31
C ASP A 122 1.32 8.04 9.09
N PHE A 123 1.32 6.97 9.91
CA PHE A 123 0.52 5.76 9.66
C PHE A 123 0.67 5.23 8.23
N ALA A 124 1.91 5.27 7.71
CA ALA A 124 2.22 4.96 6.32
C ALA A 124 3.41 4.01 6.17
N VAL A 125 3.49 3.33 5.04
CA VAL A 125 4.61 2.48 4.65
C VAL A 125 5.25 2.98 3.36
N VAL A 126 6.53 2.69 3.22
CA VAL A 126 7.27 2.87 1.98
C VAL A 126 7.41 1.52 1.29
N LEU A 127 6.84 1.39 0.10
CA LEU A 127 6.80 0.16 -0.69
C LEU A 127 7.57 0.29 -2.00
N ARG A 128 8.22 -0.79 -2.42
CA ARG A 128 8.81 -0.93 -3.76
C ARG A 128 7.95 -1.87 -4.60
N LEU A 129 7.37 -1.38 -5.70
CA LEU A 129 6.56 -2.22 -6.60
C LEU A 129 7.40 -3.37 -7.19
N GLU A 130 6.88 -4.60 -7.14
CA GLU A 130 7.55 -5.78 -7.72
C GLU A 130 7.06 -6.09 -9.15
N GLU A 131 5.89 -5.60 -9.52
CA GLU A 131 5.16 -5.97 -10.73
C GLU A 131 4.91 -4.76 -11.65
N SER A 132 4.53 -5.03 -12.91
CA SER A 132 4.10 -4.05 -13.92
C SER A 132 5.22 -3.13 -14.49
N PHE A 133 4.83 -2.22 -15.38
CA PHE A 133 5.68 -1.17 -15.96
C PHE A 133 6.25 -0.21 -14.90
N ALA A 134 5.65 -0.19 -13.71
CA ALA A 134 6.09 0.60 -12.57
C ALA A 134 7.03 -0.18 -11.62
N LYS A 135 7.54 -1.35 -12.02
CA LYS A 135 8.47 -2.14 -11.20
C LYS A 135 9.66 -1.29 -10.74
N GLY A 136 9.99 -1.41 -9.45
CA GLY A 136 11.07 -0.64 -8.82
C GLY A 136 10.67 0.76 -8.35
N ARG A 137 9.47 1.25 -8.71
CA ARG A 137 8.93 2.52 -8.20
C ARG A 137 8.73 2.42 -6.69
N ILE A 138 9.07 3.50 -6.00
CA ILE A 138 8.87 3.65 -4.55
C ILE A 138 7.60 4.46 -4.31
N LEU A 139 6.71 3.93 -3.47
CA LEU A 139 5.44 4.54 -3.09
C LEU A 139 5.40 4.73 -1.59
N CYS A 140 4.73 5.79 -1.14
CA CYS A 140 4.37 5.99 0.26
C CYS A 140 2.85 5.85 0.37
N LEU A 141 2.37 4.81 1.05
CA LEU A 141 0.94 4.47 1.13
C LEU A 141 0.49 4.34 2.59
N PRO A 142 -0.76 4.72 2.93
CA PRO A 142 -1.28 4.55 4.28
C PRO A 142 -1.48 3.07 4.62
N TYR A 143 -1.51 2.72 5.90
CA TYR A 143 -1.66 1.33 6.35
C TYR A 143 -2.94 0.65 5.85
N GLU A 144 -4.04 1.38 5.70
CA GLU A 144 -5.31 0.86 5.21
C GLU A 144 -5.27 0.42 3.74
N ASP A 145 -4.34 0.95 2.95
CA ASP A 145 -4.23 0.67 1.52
C ASP A 145 -3.30 -0.52 1.21
N VAL A 146 -2.68 -1.12 2.24
CA VAL A 146 -1.67 -2.16 2.06
C VAL A 146 -1.80 -3.26 3.11
N CYS A 147 -1.58 -4.51 2.71
CA CYS A 147 -1.71 -5.65 3.62
C CYS A 147 -0.64 -6.71 3.39
N LYS A 148 -0.20 -7.38 4.46
CA LYS A 148 0.74 -8.50 4.41
C LYS A 148 0.16 -9.59 3.50
N LEU A 149 0.97 -10.06 2.56
CA LEU A 149 0.63 -11.22 1.74
C LEU A 149 1.09 -12.51 2.45
N LYS A 150 0.27 -13.57 2.39
CA LYS A 150 0.70 -14.91 2.81
C LYS A 150 1.74 -15.42 1.80
N GLN A 151 2.90 -15.79 2.32
CA GLN A 151 4.00 -16.38 1.55
C GLN A 151 3.85 -17.90 1.50
#